data_AF-A0A351SAT5-F1
#
_entry.id   AF-A0A351SAT5-F1
#
_cell.length_a   1.000
_cell.length_b   1.000
_cell.length_c   1.000
_cell.angle_alpha   90.00
_cell.angle_beta   90.00
_cell.angle_gamma   90.00
#
_symmetry.space_group_name_H-M   'P 1'
#
loop_
_entity.id
_entity.type
_entity.pdbx_description
1 polymer ?
#
loop_
_entity_poly.entity_id
_entity_poly.type
_entity_poly.pdbx_seq_one_letter_code
_entity_poly.pdbx_strand_id
1 'polypeptide(L)'
;MTYFFALLALVSGIALWMSSGSQAFLDSTYGSLRLLLQISPILVLAMLVGGYVQVLVPKAFVQKWLGAESGLKGQLIATLAGAITPGGPFAAFPMVLVLYQSGASFAICVNYLTAWSVLGINRILVWEVPFFDTEFIVLRIIASLPLALIAGYSAQWLFEKPGKRTA
;
A
#
# COMPACT_ATOMS: atom_id res chain seq x y z
N MET A 1 12.44 -1.46 14.40
CA MET A 1 11.59 -2.55 13.87
C MET A 1 12.36 -3.84 13.66
N THR A 2 13.46 -3.87 12.91
CA THR A 2 14.23 -5.11 12.65
C THR A 2 14.67 -5.84 13.92
N TYR A 3 15.29 -5.12 14.88
CA TYR A 3 15.73 -5.71 16.15
C TYR A 3 14.56 -6.24 17.01
N PHE A 4 13.41 -5.57 16.95
CA PHE A 4 12.21 -6.01 17.68
C PHE A 4 11.71 -7.36 17.14
N PHE A 5 11.57 -7.48 15.82
CA PHE A 5 11.15 -8.75 15.20
C PHE A 5 12.21 -9.85 15.34
N ALA A 6 13.50 -9.50 15.30
CA ALA A 6 14.58 -10.46 15.55
C ALA A 6 14.52 -11.02 16.98
N LEU A 7 14.32 -10.16 17.98
CA LEU A 7 14.14 -10.57 19.37
C LEU A 7 12.90 -11.45 19.52
N LEU A 8 11.77 -11.05 18.93
CA LEU A 8 10.52 -11.79 19.03
C LEU A 8 10.62 -13.17 18.38
N ALA A 9 11.31 -13.29 17.25
CA ALA A 9 11.60 -14.56 16.59
C ALA A 9 12.55 -15.46 17.40
N LEU A 10 13.57 -14.87 18.04
CA LEU A 10 14.47 -15.61 18.92
C LEU A 10 13.73 -16.14 20.14
N VAL A 11 12.94 -15.30 20.81
CA VAL A 11 12.17 -15.69 21.99
C VAL A 11 11.13 -16.75 21.65
N SER A 12 10.37 -16.59 20.56
CA SER A 12 9.38 -17.58 20.14
C SER A 12 10.02 -18.89 19.70
N GLY A 13 11.17 -18.83 19.01
CA GLY A 13 11.95 -20.01 18.63
C GLY A 13 12.48 -20.79 19.84
N ILE A 14 13.04 -20.09 20.83
CA ILE A 14 13.51 -20.69 22.09
C ILE A 14 12.32 -21.29 22.86
N ALA A 15 11.19 -20.57 22.96
CA ALA A 15 9.99 -21.07 23.61
C ALA A 15 9.47 -22.36 22.95
N LEU A 16 9.41 -22.41 21.62
CA LEU A 16 8.99 -23.59 20.86
C LEU A 16 9.94 -24.78 21.07
N TRP A 17 11.25 -24.52 21.07
CA TRP A 17 12.25 -25.54 21.34
C TRP A 17 12.05 -26.15 22.73
N MET A 18 11.84 -25.32 23.75
CA MET A 18 11.63 -25.77 25.13
C MET A 18 10.30 -26.51 25.33
N SER A 19 9.23 -26.07 24.66
CA SER A 19 7.89 -26.64 24.86
C SER A 19 7.64 -27.91 24.05
N SER A 20 8.18 -27.98 22.84
CA SER A 20 7.77 -28.94 21.81
C SER A 20 8.95 -29.70 21.19
N GLY A 21 10.17 -29.42 21.66
CA GLY A 21 11.39 -30.12 21.25
C GLY A 21 11.98 -29.61 19.94
N SER A 22 13.16 -30.16 19.62
CA SER A 22 13.97 -29.75 18.45
C SER A 22 13.29 -30.06 17.12
N GLN A 23 12.50 -31.13 17.02
CA GLN A 23 11.85 -31.52 15.78
C GLN A 23 10.79 -30.48 15.35
N ALA A 24 9.95 -30.04 16.29
CA ALA A 24 8.95 -29.01 16.04
C ALA A 24 9.57 -27.66 15.64
N PHE A 25 10.73 -27.32 16.25
CA PHE A 25 11.51 -26.14 15.87
C PHE A 25 12.05 -26.24 14.44
N LEU A 26 12.65 -27.38 14.08
CA LEU A 26 13.19 -27.61 12.74
C LEU A 26 12.09 -27.54 11.68
N ASP A 27 10.98 -28.26 11.89
CA ASP A 27 9.86 -28.29 10.95
C ASP A 27 9.27 -26.88 10.73
N SER A 28 9.12 -26.11 11.81
CA SER A 28 8.64 -24.72 11.76
C SER A 28 9.63 -23.79 11.04
N THR A 29 10.94 -23.99 11.26
CA THR A 29 11.99 -23.21 10.59
C THR A 29 12.04 -23.51 9.10
N TYR A 30 11.97 -24.79 8.71
CA TYR A 30 11.90 -25.21 7.31
C TYR A 30 10.63 -24.69 6.63
N GLY A 31 9.47 -24.77 7.29
CA GLY A 31 8.22 -24.20 6.79
C GLY A 31 8.33 -22.69 6.56
N SER A 32 8.92 -21.97 7.51
CA SER A 32 9.16 -20.53 7.41
C SER A 32 10.12 -20.15 6.28
N LEU A 33 11.21 -20.92 6.10
CA LEU A 33 12.17 -20.69 5.02
C LEU A 33 11.54 -20.96 3.64
N ARG A 34 10.71 -22.01 3.54
CA ARG A 34 9.97 -22.30 2.31
C ARG A 34 9.01 -21.18 1.95
N LEU A 35 8.27 -20.66 2.93
CA LEU A 35 7.37 -19.52 2.75
C LEU A 35 8.16 -18.26 2.32
N LEU A 36 9.30 -17.99 2.95
CA LEU A 36 10.18 -16.88 2.56
C LEU A 36 10.62 -17.01 1.09
N LEU A 37 11.08 -18.20 0.69
CA LEU A 37 11.50 -18.47 -0.69
C LEU A 37 10.35 -18.37 -1.69
N GLN A 38 9.11 -18.72 -1.30
CA GLN A 38 7.93 -18.55 -2.14
C GLN A 38 7.51 -17.09 -2.32
N ILE A 39 7.63 -16.25 -1.28
CA ILE A 39 7.21 -14.84 -1.32
C ILE A 39 8.33 -13.91 -1.82
N SER A 40 9.60 -14.28 -1.67
CA SER A 40 10.72 -13.43 -2.10
C SER A 40 10.67 -12.99 -3.57
N PRO A 41 10.31 -13.83 -4.57
CA PRO A 41 10.31 -13.42 -5.97
C PRO A 41 9.23 -12.36 -6.25
N ILE A 42 8.04 -12.52 -5.66
CA ILE A 42 6.96 -11.54 -5.84
C ILE A 42 7.31 -10.20 -5.20
N LEU A 43 8.04 -10.19 -4.07
CA LEU A 43 8.53 -8.96 -3.46
C LEU A 43 9.56 -8.25 -4.34
N VAL A 44 10.54 -8.99 -4.89
CA VAL A 44 11.56 -8.41 -5.79
C VAL A 44 10.91 -7.81 -7.03
N LEU A 45 9.99 -8.55 -7.67
CA LEU A 45 9.28 -8.06 -8.86
C LEU A 45 8.42 -6.84 -8.54
N ALA A 46 7.70 -6.83 -7.41
CA ALA A 46 6.90 -5.69 -6.99
C ALA A 46 7.76 -4.44 -6.74
N MET A 47 8.92 -4.60 -6.10
CA MET A 47 9.88 -3.51 -5.88
C MET A 47 10.45 -2.98 -7.19
N LEU A 48 10.79 -3.86 -8.15
CA LEU A 48 11.26 -3.45 -9.48
C LEU A 48 10.18 -2.67 -10.24
N VAL A 49 8.93 -3.13 -10.24
CA VAL A 49 7.81 -2.40 -10.85
C VAL A 49 7.66 -1.02 -10.21
N GLY A 50 7.70 -0.92 -8.87
CA GLY A 50 7.68 0.37 -8.18
C GLY A 50 8.80 1.31 -8.62
N GLY A 51 10.03 0.79 -8.77
CA GLY A 51 11.18 1.55 -9.27
C GLY A 51 11.04 1.96 -10.74
N TYR A 52 10.47 1.11 -11.60
CA TYR A 52 10.26 1.43 -13.01
C TYR A 52 9.18 2.48 -13.21
N VAL A 53 8.09 2.44 -12.44
CA VAL A 53 7.03 3.46 -12.52
C VAL A 53 7.60 4.85 -12.19
N GLN A 54 8.58 4.95 -11.30
CA GLN A 54 9.28 6.21 -11.03
C GLN A 54 9.97 6.82 -12.25
N VAL A 55 10.55 5.98 -13.11
CA VAL A 55 11.22 6.43 -14.34
C VAL A 55 10.21 6.65 -15.47
N LEU A 56 9.16 5.83 -15.53
CA LEU A 56 8.17 5.84 -16.60
C LEU A 56 7.18 7.01 -16.51
N VAL A 57 6.89 7.54 -15.32
CA VAL A 57 5.90 8.61 -15.14
C VAL A 57 6.60 9.98 -15.21
N PRO A 58 6.41 10.78 -16.27
CA PRO A 58 7.09 12.08 -16.41
C PRO A 58 6.61 13.06 -15.33
N LYS A 59 7.54 13.81 -14.72
CA LYS A 59 7.19 14.84 -13.72
C LYS A 59 6.14 15.84 -14.22
N ALA A 60 6.21 16.24 -15.49
CA ALA A 60 5.24 17.14 -16.11
C ALA A 60 3.81 16.54 -16.14
N PHE A 61 3.69 15.21 -16.30
CA PHE A 61 2.41 14.52 -16.21
C PHE A 61 1.87 14.58 -14.78
N VAL A 62 2.71 14.28 -13.78
CA VAL A 62 2.33 14.35 -12.36
C VAL A 62 1.87 15.76 -11.99
N GLN A 63 2.63 16.79 -12.32
CA GLN A 63 2.26 18.17 -11.98
C GLN A 63 0.93 18.59 -12.63
N LYS A 64 0.71 18.22 -13.89
CA LYS A 64 -0.51 18.58 -14.64
C LYS A 64 -1.76 17.87 -14.10
N TRP A 65 -1.66 16.59 -13.76
CA TRP A 65 -2.83 15.74 -13.46
C TRP A 65 -3.01 15.45 -11.98
N LEU A 66 -1.96 15.56 -11.18
CA LEU A 66 -1.91 15.20 -9.76
C LEU A 66 -1.41 16.36 -8.88
N GLY A 67 -1.10 17.52 -9.46
CA GLY A 67 -0.73 18.73 -8.72
C GLY A 67 -1.90 19.36 -7.95
N ALA A 68 -1.64 20.43 -7.21
CA ALA A 68 -2.66 21.11 -6.39
C ALA A 68 -3.87 21.62 -7.22
N GLU A 69 -3.61 22.08 -8.44
CA GLU A 69 -4.63 22.60 -9.36
C GLU A 69 -5.48 21.50 -10.05
N SER A 70 -5.18 20.22 -9.80
CA SER A 70 -5.87 19.10 -10.47
C SER A 70 -7.34 18.91 -10.02
N GLY A 71 -7.70 19.46 -8.87
CA GLY A 71 -9.06 19.42 -8.31
C GLY A 71 -9.64 17.99 -8.27
N LEU A 72 -10.93 17.87 -8.63
CA LEU A 72 -11.63 16.57 -8.64
C LEU A 72 -11.00 15.57 -9.61
N LYS A 73 -10.44 16.02 -10.75
CA LYS A 73 -9.83 15.10 -11.73
C LYS A 73 -8.62 14.38 -11.13
N GLY A 74 -7.76 15.11 -10.43
CA GLY A 74 -6.62 14.50 -9.75
C GLY A 74 -7.05 13.52 -8.67
N GLN A 75 -8.08 13.87 -7.88
CA GLN A 75 -8.61 12.98 -6.84
C GLN A 75 -9.12 11.66 -7.44
N LEU A 76 -9.89 11.70 -8.53
CA LEU A 76 -10.37 10.49 -9.18
C LEU A 76 -9.23 9.63 -9.77
N ILE A 77 -8.23 10.27 -10.38
CA ILE A 77 -7.04 9.55 -10.89
C ILE A 77 -6.28 8.90 -9.74
N ALA A 78 -6.11 9.61 -8.62
CA ALA A 78 -5.44 9.10 -7.42
C ALA A 78 -6.19 7.91 -6.82
N THR A 79 -7.52 7.97 -6.74
CA THR A 79 -8.35 6.88 -6.25
C THR A 79 -8.21 5.64 -7.14
N LEU A 80 -8.30 5.81 -8.46
CA LEU A 80 -8.11 4.70 -9.41
C LEU A 80 -6.70 4.11 -9.32
N ALA A 81 -5.68 4.97 -9.33
CA ALA A 81 -4.30 4.56 -9.22
C ALA A 81 -4.03 3.78 -7.92
N GLY A 82 -4.54 4.26 -6.78
CA GLY A 82 -4.44 3.56 -5.50
C GLY A 82 -5.16 2.21 -5.52
N ALA A 83 -6.39 2.16 -6.05
CA ALA A 83 -7.17 0.92 -6.13
C ALA A 83 -6.51 -0.17 -6.99
N ILE A 84 -5.87 0.20 -8.12
CA ILE A 84 -5.20 -0.77 -9.00
C ILE A 84 -3.79 -1.13 -8.53
N THR A 85 -3.17 -0.34 -7.66
CA THR A 85 -1.78 -0.55 -7.27
C THR A 85 -1.65 -1.88 -6.52
N PRO A 86 -0.94 -2.86 -7.09
CA PRO A 86 -0.76 -4.14 -6.45
C PRO A 86 0.31 -4.06 -5.35
N GLY A 87 0.25 -5.02 -4.44
CA GLY A 87 1.28 -5.17 -3.41
C GLY A 87 0.96 -4.46 -2.10
N GLY A 88 1.74 -4.83 -1.08
CA GLY A 88 1.64 -4.31 0.27
C GLY A 88 2.20 -2.90 0.41
N PRO A 89 2.38 -2.42 1.65
CA PRO A 89 2.91 -1.07 1.92
C PRO A 89 4.29 -0.84 1.27
N PHE A 90 5.07 -1.90 1.05
CA PHE A 90 6.36 -1.85 0.39
C PHE A 90 6.31 -1.44 -1.09
N ALA A 91 5.15 -1.50 -1.75
CA ALA A 91 4.95 -1.00 -3.10
C ALA A 91 4.28 0.38 -3.10
N ALA A 92 3.20 0.54 -2.31
CA ALA A 92 2.39 1.76 -2.32
C ALA A 92 3.11 2.99 -1.75
N PHE A 93 3.90 2.84 -0.67
CA PHE A 93 4.57 3.97 -0.03
C PHE A 93 5.71 4.57 -0.87
N PRO A 94 6.62 3.76 -1.46
CA PRO A 94 7.58 4.30 -2.42
C PRO A 94 6.90 4.99 -3.59
N MET A 95 5.78 4.45 -4.08
CA MET A 95 5.05 5.06 -5.19
C MET A 95 4.54 6.46 -4.83
N VAL A 96 3.90 6.61 -3.67
CA VAL A 96 3.44 7.92 -3.20
C VAL A 96 4.60 8.89 -2.96
N LEU A 97 5.71 8.43 -2.39
CA LEU A 97 6.89 9.26 -2.18
C LEU A 97 7.39 9.84 -3.51
N VAL A 98 7.43 9.02 -4.55
CA VAL A 98 7.82 9.44 -5.89
C VAL A 98 6.85 10.42 -6.51
N LEU A 99 5.53 10.18 -6.40
CA LEU A 99 4.51 11.11 -6.87
C LEU A 99 4.64 12.47 -6.16
N TYR A 100 4.83 12.44 -4.85
CA TYR A 100 5.03 13.64 -4.04
C TYR A 100 6.28 14.42 -4.47
N GLN A 101 7.43 13.75 -4.59
CA GLN A 101 8.68 14.35 -5.09
C GLN A 101 8.59 14.85 -6.54
N SER A 102 7.62 14.33 -7.30
CA SER A 102 7.34 14.74 -8.69
C SER A 102 6.33 15.88 -8.78
N GLY A 103 5.82 16.39 -7.65
CA GLY A 103 4.93 17.55 -7.58
C GLY A 103 3.44 17.22 -7.41
N ALA A 104 3.08 15.98 -7.04
CA ALA A 104 1.73 15.67 -6.63
C ALA A 104 1.39 16.41 -5.32
N SER A 105 0.14 16.87 -5.18
CA SER A 105 -0.27 17.55 -3.95
C SER A 105 -0.38 16.57 -2.77
N PHE A 106 -0.22 17.08 -1.55
CA PHE A 106 -0.37 16.26 -0.34
C PHE A 106 -1.75 15.59 -0.25
N ALA A 107 -2.81 16.32 -0.64
CA ALA A 107 -4.17 15.80 -0.69
C ALA A 107 -4.31 14.60 -1.65
N ILE A 108 -3.67 14.67 -2.82
CA ILE A 108 -3.62 13.56 -3.78
C ILE A 108 -2.89 12.35 -3.21
N CYS A 109 -1.76 12.55 -2.54
CA CYS A 109 -1.02 11.48 -1.89
C CYS A 109 -1.84 10.77 -0.80
N VAL A 110 -2.58 11.54 0.01
CA VAL A 110 -3.48 10.98 1.04
C VAL A 110 -4.60 10.17 0.40
N ASN A 111 -5.31 10.72 -0.59
CA ASN A 111 -6.37 9.99 -1.30
C ASN A 111 -5.83 8.68 -1.89
N TYR A 112 -4.70 8.72 -2.60
CA TYR A 112 -4.09 7.53 -3.18
C TYR A 112 -3.83 6.44 -2.10
N LEU A 113 -3.23 6.79 -0.97
CA LEU A 113 -2.95 5.83 0.11
C LEU A 113 -4.24 5.29 0.72
N THR A 114 -5.25 6.13 0.92
CA THR A 114 -6.55 5.70 1.42
C THR A 114 -7.23 4.76 0.43
N ALA A 115 -7.27 5.10 -0.86
CA ALA A 115 -7.82 4.26 -1.91
C ALA A 115 -7.13 2.91 -2.00
N TRP A 116 -5.79 2.89 -1.99
CA TRP A 116 -5.02 1.64 -1.93
C TRP A 116 -5.42 0.80 -0.71
N SER A 117 -5.55 1.42 0.46
CA SER A 117 -5.93 0.74 1.70
C SER A 117 -7.35 0.16 1.64
N VAL A 118 -8.32 0.91 1.12
CA VAL A 118 -9.76 0.58 1.23
C VAL A 118 -10.40 0.04 -0.04
N LEU A 119 -9.74 0.06 -1.19
CA LEU A 119 -10.30 -0.40 -2.48
C LEU A 119 -9.46 -1.45 -3.21
N GLY A 120 -8.22 -1.73 -2.76
CA GLY A 120 -7.25 -2.55 -3.49
C GLY A 120 -7.84 -3.75 -4.26
N ILE A 121 -7.87 -3.66 -5.59
CA ILE A 121 -8.49 -4.65 -6.48
C ILE A 121 -7.77 -5.99 -6.38
N ASN A 122 -6.45 -5.97 -6.21
CA ASN A 122 -5.68 -7.19 -5.97
C ASN A 122 -6.18 -7.94 -4.72
N ARG A 123 -6.52 -7.22 -3.65
CA ARG A 123 -7.11 -7.84 -2.45
C ARG A 123 -8.48 -8.42 -2.75
N ILE A 124 -9.30 -7.71 -3.52
CA ILE A 124 -10.63 -8.20 -3.90
C ILE A 124 -10.51 -9.54 -4.65
N LEU A 125 -9.67 -9.59 -5.68
CA LEU A 125 -9.53 -10.78 -6.54
C LEU A 125 -8.91 -11.98 -5.80
N VAL A 126 -7.91 -11.74 -4.95
CA VAL A 126 -7.15 -12.82 -4.29
C VAL A 126 -7.82 -13.28 -2.99
N TRP A 127 -8.46 -12.37 -2.25
CA TRP A 127 -8.91 -12.62 -0.88
C TRP A 127 -10.40 -12.36 -0.65
N GLU A 128 -11.09 -11.57 -1.46
CA GLU A 128 -12.52 -11.32 -1.24
C GLU A 128 -13.36 -12.29 -2.07
N VAL A 129 -13.08 -12.43 -3.37
CA VAL A 129 -13.81 -13.33 -4.29
C VAL A 129 -13.81 -14.81 -3.85
N PRO A 130 -12.71 -15.40 -3.35
CA PRO A 130 -12.73 -16.81 -2.95
C PRO A 130 -13.43 -17.10 -1.61
N PHE A 131 -13.71 -16.06 -0.81
CA PHE A 131 -14.13 -16.21 0.59
C PHE A 131 -15.49 -15.57 0.91
N PHE A 132 -15.97 -14.62 0.10
CA PHE A 132 -17.19 -13.86 0.35
C PHE A 132 -18.11 -13.83 -0.89
N ASP A 133 -19.41 -13.64 -0.64
CA ASP A 133 -20.40 -13.48 -1.69
C ASP A 133 -20.28 -12.12 -2.41
N THR A 134 -20.68 -12.11 -3.68
CA THR A 134 -20.61 -10.90 -4.53
C THR A 134 -21.33 -9.69 -3.94
N GLU A 135 -22.46 -9.90 -3.24
CA GLU A 135 -23.22 -8.82 -2.59
C GLU A 135 -22.38 -8.10 -1.53
N PHE A 136 -21.67 -8.86 -0.69
CA PHE A 136 -20.79 -8.30 0.32
C PHE A 136 -19.67 -7.47 -0.32
N ILE A 137 -19.03 -8.01 -1.35
CA ILE A 137 -17.93 -7.34 -2.06
C ILE A 137 -18.40 -6.01 -2.65
N VAL A 138 -19.53 -6.01 -3.34
CA VAL A 138 -20.11 -4.80 -3.98
C VAL A 138 -20.48 -3.76 -2.93
N LEU A 139 -21.21 -4.15 -1.87
CA LEU A 139 -21.59 -3.24 -0.79
C LEU A 139 -20.36 -2.60 -0.14
N ARG A 140 -19.33 -3.41 0.14
CA ARG A 140 -18.08 -2.94 0.71
C ARG A 140 -17.37 -1.94 -0.20
N ILE A 141 -17.31 -2.18 -1.51
CA ILE A 141 -16.69 -1.27 -2.47
C ILE A 141 -17.44 0.06 -2.49
N ILE A 142 -18.77 0.02 -2.61
CA ILE A 142 -19.62 1.21 -2.62
C ILE A 142 -19.46 2.02 -1.33
N ALA A 143 -19.43 1.35 -0.17
CA ALA A 143 -19.23 2.02 1.11
C ALA A 143 -17.82 2.60 1.28
N SER A 144 -16.81 1.96 0.67
CA SER A 144 -15.40 2.36 0.82
C SER A 144 -14.96 3.44 -0.18
N LEU A 145 -15.59 3.51 -1.36
CA LEU A 145 -15.21 4.43 -2.43
C LEU A 145 -15.22 5.90 -1.99
N PRO A 146 -16.23 6.41 -1.26
CA PRO A 146 -16.23 7.80 -0.80
C PRO A 146 -15.12 8.10 0.20
N LEU A 147 -14.67 7.10 0.98
CA LEU A 147 -13.68 7.31 2.05
C LEU A 147 -12.36 7.85 1.50
N ALA A 148 -11.93 7.39 0.33
CA ALA A 148 -10.71 7.86 -0.30
C ALA A 148 -10.80 9.34 -0.71
N LEU A 149 -11.93 9.74 -1.29
CA LEU A 149 -12.18 11.13 -1.67
C LEU A 149 -12.30 12.03 -0.43
N ILE A 150 -13.02 11.57 0.60
CA ILE A 150 -13.17 12.30 1.87
C ILE A 150 -11.79 12.51 2.52
N ALA A 151 -10.93 11.49 2.52
CA ALA A 151 -9.57 11.61 3.04
C ALA A 151 -8.74 12.62 2.24
N GLY A 152 -8.82 12.60 0.91
CA GLY A 152 -8.16 13.57 0.04
C GLY A 152 -8.61 15.01 0.29
N TYR A 153 -9.91 15.25 0.32
CA TYR A 153 -10.47 16.58 0.54
C TYR A 153 -10.28 17.09 1.97
N SER A 154 -10.36 16.21 2.97
CA SER A 154 -10.04 16.60 4.35
C SER A 154 -8.57 16.96 4.51
N ALA A 155 -7.66 16.22 3.86
CA ALA A 155 -6.25 16.59 3.81
C ALA A 155 -6.04 17.93 3.10
N GLN A 156 -6.74 18.18 1.99
CA GLN A 156 -6.72 19.47 1.30
C GLN A 156 -7.14 20.60 2.24
N TRP A 157 -8.27 20.45 2.94
CA TRP A 157 -8.79 21.45 3.87
C TRP A 157 -7.84 21.71 5.06
N LEU A 158 -7.21 20.66 5.60
CA LEU A 158 -6.28 20.77 6.73
C LEU A 158 -4.95 21.43 6.34
N PHE A 159 -4.44 21.14 5.14
CA PHE A 159 -3.13 21.60 4.69
C PHE A 159 -3.17 22.90 3.87
N GLU A 160 -4.22 23.15 3.09
CA GLU A 160 -4.37 24.34 2.24
C GLU A 160 -5.05 25.51 2.97
N LYS A 161 -4.73 25.75 4.24
CA LYS A 161 -4.82 27.13 4.74
C LYS A 161 -3.86 27.98 3.88
N PRO A 162 -4.33 29.08 3.26
CA PRO A 162 -3.55 29.87 2.30
C PRO A 162 -2.39 30.59 3.00
N GLY A 163 -1.28 29.88 3.21
CA GLY A 163 -0.11 30.42 3.92
C GLY A 163 1.01 29.42 4.22
N LYS A 164 0.82 28.10 4.06
CA LYS A 164 1.88 27.09 4.24
C LYS A 164 2.27 26.42 2.91
N ARG A 165 2.75 27.22 1.97
CA ARG A 165 3.54 26.73 0.83
C ARG A 165 4.95 26.48 1.37
N THR A 166 5.24 25.27 1.85
CA THR A 166 6.61 24.91 2.19
C THR A 166 7.38 24.66 0.90
N ALA A 167 8.46 25.43 0.77
CA ALA A 167 9.52 25.39 -0.23
C ALA A 167 10.10 23.99 -0.46
#